data_AF-A0A842YGX1-F1
#
_entry.id   AF-A0A842YGX1-F1
#
_cell.length_a   1.000
_cell.length_b   1.000
_cell.length_c   1.000
_cell.angle_alpha   90.00
_cell.angle_beta   90.00
_cell.angle_gamma   90.00
#
_symmetry.space_group_name_H-M   'P 1'
#
loop_
_entity.id
_entity.type
_entity.pdbx_description
1 polymer ?
#
loop_
_entity_poly.entity_id
_entity_poly.type
_entity_poly.pdbx_seq_one_letter_code
_entity_poly.pdbx_strand_id
1 'polypeptide(L)'
;MTMKPFKELMPREEAVKIILEKAKPVTRTEKVPIQDSIGRVLAVDVVAGFNVPPFDRASMDGYAVKAKDTKGASEASPVKLKLIGAQHTGGVYEGTVDEGKCLEIATGSPMPDGADAVVMVEYTKPDGALVSVLRQVSPMESMAEAGADMVKGTKVLEAGTAVTPGVLGALAALGYIEVDVYVKPRVAIYSSGPEIAPQGTSLKPGQIYDINSFTLASVIGMNGGESVKRGIMEDNLDSIK
;
A
#
# COMPACT_ATOMS: atom_id res chain seq x y z
N MET A 1 8.48 -13.72 -54.23
CA MET A 1 7.16 -13.28 -53.73
C MET A 1 6.77 -11.99 -54.43
N THR A 2 5.55 -11.86 -54.94
CA THR A 2 5.04 -10.61 -55.51
C THR A 2 4.62 -9.70 -54.37
N MET A 3 5.22 -8.51 -54.25
CA MET A 3 4.80 -7.53 -53.24
C MET A 3 3.35 -7.10 -53.52
N LYS A 4 2.48 -7.28 -52.52
CA LYS A 4 1.08 -6.83 -52.58
C LYS A 4 0.95 -5.57 -51.73
N PRO A 5 0.40 -4.47 -52.24
CA PRO A 5 0.16 -3.28 -51.42
C PRO A 5 -0.93 -3.55 -50.37
N PHE A 6 -0.81 -2.91 -49.20
CA PHE A 6 -1.93 -2.78 -48.28
C PHE A 6 -3.01 -1.94 -48.96
N LYS A 7 -4.13 -2.55 -49.32
CA LYS A 7 -5.15 -1.91 -50.17
C LYS A 7 -6.08 -0.98 -49.40
N GLU A 8 -6.21 -1.17 -48.09
CA GLU A 8 -7.11 -0.42 -47.22
C GLU A 8 -6.42 -0.19 -45.87
N LEU A 9 -6.51 1.05 -45.36
CA LEU A 9 -5.97 1.45 -44.06
C LEU A 9 -7.14 1.81 -43.14
N MET A 10 -7.01 1.47 -41.87
CA MET A 10 -7.98 1.80 -40.82
C MET A 10 -7.43 2.91 -39.92
N PRO A 11 -8.24 3.91 -39.52
CA PRO A 11 -7.86 4.85 -38.48
C PRO A 11 -7.48 4.15 -37.18
N ARG A 12 -6.45 4.64 -36.49
CA ARG A 12 -5.94 4.05 -35.25
C ARG A 12 -7.04 3.87 -34.19
N GLU A 13 -7.87 4.88 -34.02
CA GLU A 13 -8.92 4.92 -33.00
C GLU A 13 -9.97 3.83 -33.22
N GLU A 14 -10.30 3.54 -34.48
CA GLU A 14 -11.19 2.46 -34.86
C GLU A 14 -10.57 1.09 -34.58
N ALA A 15 -9.29 0.91 -34.91
CA ALA A 15 -8.56 -0.32 -34.62
C ALA A 15 -8.49 -0.61 -33.10
N VAL A 16 -8.19 0.42 -32.30
CA VAL A 16 -8.16 0.31 -30.83
C VAL A 16 -9.54 -0.07 -30.29
N LYS A 17 -10.61 0.54 -30.80
CA LYS A 17 -11.98 0.21 -30.38
C LYS A 17 -12.30 -1.26 -30.64
N ILE A 18 -11.99 -1.78 -31.83
CA ILE A 18 -12.20 -3.20 -32.16
C ILE A 18 -11.44 -4.11 -31.22
N ILE A 19 -10.17 -3.79 -30.91
CA ILE A 19 -9.36 -4.57 -29.97
C ILE A 19 -9.99 -4.61 -28.58
N LEU A 20 -10.39 -3.44 -28.04
CA LEU A 20 -10.96 -3.33 -26.70
C LEU A 20 -12.33 -4.02 -26.60
N GLU A 21 -13.17 -3.97 -27.65
CA GLU A 21 -14.45 -4.68 -27.69
C GLU A 21 -14.31 -6.20 -27.71
N LYS A 22 -13.19 -6.71 -28.24
CA LYS A 22 -12.92 -8.16 -28.33
C LYS A 22 -12.10 -8.69 -27.16
N ALA A 23 -11.31 -7.83 -26.51
CA ALA A 23 -10.50 -8.19 -25.35
C ALA A 23 -11.42 -8.62 -24.18
N LYS A 24 -11.19 -9.81 -23.66
CA LYS A 24 -11.90 -10.33 -22.48
C LYS A 24 -10.98 -10.26 -21.27
N PRO A 25 -11.39 -9.64 -20.15
CA PRO A 25 -10.61 -9.67 -18.92
C PRO A 25 -10.32 -11.09 -18.47
N VAL A 26 -9.15 -11.30 -17.87
CA VAL A 26 -8.84 -12.56 -17.20
C VAL A 26 -9.70 -12.64 -15.94
N THR A 27 -10.52 -13.68 -15.84
CA THR A 27 -11.39 -13.92 -14.66
C THR A 27 -10.81 -14.93 -13.68
N ARG A 28 -9.76 -15.64 -14.08
CA ARG A 28 -9.07 -16.60 -13.21
C ARG A 28 -8.27 -15.86 -12.15
N THR A 29 -8.34 -16.36 -10.93
CA THR A 29 -7.69 -15.78 -9.76
C THR A 29 -6.75 -16.81 -9.13
N GLU A 30 -5.82 -16.32 -8.32
CA GLU A 30 -4.91 -17.11 -7.50
C GLU A 30 -4.60 -16.37 -6.20
N LYS A 31 -4.28 -17.11 -5.13
CA LYS A 31 -3.73 -16.53 -3.90
C LYS A 31 -2.23 -16.47 -4.01
N VAL A 32 -1.66 -15.33 -3.64
CA VAL A 32 -0.21 -15.15 -3.55
C VAL A 32 0.15 -14.52 -2.21
N PRO A 33 1.35 -14.80 -1.66
CA PRO A 33 1.88 -14.05 -0.53
C PRO A 33 1.91 -12.55 -0.84
N ILE A 34 1.64 -11.71 0.16
CA ILE A 34 1.57 -10.25 -0.08
C ILE A 34 2.91 -9.69 -0.61
N GLN A 35 4.06 -10.23 -0.19
CA GLN A 35 5.37 -9.83 -0.74
C GLN A 35 5.52 -10.08 -2.26
N ASP A 36 4.80 -11.06 -2.81
CA ASP A 36 4.83 -11.43 -4.22
C ASP A 36 3.69 -10.78 -5.02
N SER A 37 2.88 -9.93 -4.37
CA SER A 37 1.71 -9.31 -4.96
C SER A 37 1.98 -8.00 -5.70
N ILE A 38 3.18 -7.41 -5.58
CA ILE A 38 3.51 -6.16 -6.28
C ILE A 38 3.33 -6.28 -7.80
N GLY A 39 2.64 -5.30 -8.39
CA GLY A 39 2.31 -5.29 -9.81
C GLY A 39 1.21 -6.27 -10.22
N ARG A 40 0.61 -7.01 -9.27
CA ARG A 40 -0.61 -7.80 -9.50
C ARG A 40 -1.84 -6.91 -9.39
N VAL A 41 -3.00 -7.47 -9.71
CA VAL A 41 -4.30 -6.79 -9.62
C VAL A 41 -5.19 -7.56 -8.66
N LEU A 42 -5.75 -6.89 -7.65
CA LEU A 42 -6.63 -7.50 -6.66
C LEU A 42 -7.87 -8.13 -7.33
N ALA A 43 -8.23 -9.34 -6.91
CA ALA A 43 -9.41 -10.03 -7.42
C ALA A 43 -10.67 -9.79 -6.58
N VAL A 44 -10.50 -9.32 -5.34
CA VAL A 44 -11.58 -9.11 -4.37
C VAL A 44 -11.41 -7.76 -3.68
N ASP A 45 -12.51 -7.22 -3.17
CA ASP A 45 -12.48 -6.08 -2.27
C ASP A 45 -11.77 -6.45 -0.97
N VAL A 46 -11.00 -5.52 -0.42
CA VAL A 46 -10.34 -5.66 0.88
C VAL A 46 -11.10 -4.81 1.88
N VAL A 47 -11.63 -5.46 2.92
CA VAL A 47 -12.42 -4.83 3.97
C VAL A 47 -11.62 -4.89 5.27
N ALA A 48 -11.60 -3.79 6.02
CA ALA A 48 -10.90 -3.75 7.30
C ALA A 48 -11.61 -4.65 8.33
N GLY A 49 -10.93 -5.72 8.78
CA GLY A 49 -11.47 -6.62 9.81
C GLY A 49 -11.47 -6.03 11.22
N PHE A 50 -10.65 -5.00 11.45
CA PHE A 50 -10.46 -4.29 12.70
C PHE A 50 -10.06 -2.83 12.41
N ASN A 51 -10.10 -1.98 13.44
CA ASN A 51 -9.66 -0.60 13.35
C ASN A 51 -8.13 -0.54 13.25
N VAL A 52 -7.58 0.34 12.42
CA VAL A 52 -6.15 0.66 12.38
C VAL A 52 -5.98 2.13 12.77
N PRO A 53 -5.29 2.46 13.88
CA PRO A 53 -4.91 1.55 14.97
C PRO A 53 -6.15 0.96 15.70
N PRO A 54 -6.01 -0.15 16.46
CA PRO A 54 -7.14 -0.81 17.11
C PRO A 54 -7.57 -0.17 18.44
N PHE A 55 -6.88 0.87 18.89
CA PHE A 55 -7.11 1.58 20.14
C PHE A 55 -6.84 3.08 19.95
N ASP A 56 -7.39 3.90 20.85
CA ASP A 56 -7.03 5.31 20.93
C ASP A 56 -5.58 5.43 21.37
N ARG A 57 -4.82 6.31 20.70
CA ARG A 57 -3.38 6.46 20.93
C ARG A 57 -2.99 7.91 21.11
N ALA A 58 -1.89 8.14 21.83
CA ALA A 58 -1.24 9.44 21.85
C ALA A 58 -0.70 9.78 20.45
N SER A 59 -0.96 10.99 19.96
CA SER A 59 -0.40 11.49 18.70
C SER A 59 0.87 12.32 18.90
N MET A 60 1.22 12.63 20.15
CA MET A 60 2.43 13.34 20.56
C MET A 60 3.02 12.71 21.82
N ASP A 61 4.31 12.92 22.05
CA ASP A 61 4.96 12.60 23.33
C ASP A 61 4.50 13.58 24.40
N GLY A 62 4.23 13.09 25.61
CA GLY A 62 3.73 13.96 26.67
C GLY A 62 3.22 13.24 27.90
N TYR A 63 2.17 13.79 28.48
CA TYR A 63 1.52 13.27 29.66
C TYR A 63 0.03 13.07 29.40
N ALA A 64 -0.43 11.83 29.53
CA ALA A 64 -1.84 11.49 29.50
C ALA A 64 -2.51 12.01 30.78
N VAL A 65 -3.57 12.79 30.61
CA VAL A 65 -4.26 13.51 31.69
C VAL A 65 -5.77 13.42 31.50
N LYS A 66 -6.51 13.81 32.54
CA LYS A 66 -7.87 14.32 32.36
C LYS A 66 -7.78 15.80 31.98
N ALA A 67 -8.32 16.19 30.83
CA ALA A 67 -8.32 17.55 30.32
C ALA A 67 -8.86 18.55 31.34
N LYS A 68 -9.92 18.15 32.09
CA LYS A 68 -10.52 18.97 33.15
C LYS A 68 -9.52 19.36 34.26
N ASP A 69 -8.51 18.54 34.52
CA ASP A 69 -7.51 18.78 35.57
C ASP A 69 -6.45 19.79 35.10
N THR A 70 -6.41 20.11 33.81
CA THR A 70 -5.51 21.15 33.26
C THR A 70 -6.17 22.53 33.20
N LYS A 71 -7.42 22.65 33.66
CA LYS A 71 -8.20 23.89 33.55
C LYS A 71 -7.49 25.06 34.23
N GLY A 72 -7.28 26.14 33.47
CA GLY A 72 -6.60 27.34 33.95
C GLY A 72 -5.07 27.26 33.99
N ALA A 73 -4.48 26.14 33.56
CA ALA A 73 -3.03 26.01 33.45
C ALA A 73 -2.45 27.01 32.44
N SER A 74 -1.43 27.74 32.88
CA SER A 74 -0.64 28.68 32.07
C SER A 74 0.80 28.70 32.56
N GLU A 75 1.73 29.29 31.79
CA GLU A 75 3.13 29.42 32.24
C GLU A 75 3.26 30.20 33.55
N ALA A 76 2.42 31.22 33.75
CA ALA A 76 2.42 32.04 34.96
C ALA A 76 1.72 31.37 36.15
N SER A 77 0.80 30.44 35.89
CA SER A 77 0.05 29.71 36.91
C SER A 77 -0.10 28.25 36.49
N PRO A 78 0.96 27.43 36.65
CA PRO A 78 0.94 26.04 36.23
C PRO A 78 0.10 25.18 37.17
N VAL A 79 -0.60 24.20 36.61
CA VAL A 79 -1.28 23.17 37.42
C VAL A 79 -0.33 22.01 37.65
N LYS A 80 -0.25 21.52 38.89
CA LYS A 80 0.60 20.37 39.22
C LYS A 80 -0.23 19.10 39.26
N LEU A 81 0.18 18.10 38.47
CA LEU A 81 -0.40 16.75 38.47
C LEU A 81 0.60 15.75 39.04
N LYS A 82 0.11 14.70 39.70
CA LYS A 82 0.96 13.63 40.24
C LYS A 82 1.32 12.64 39.15
N LEU A 83 2.62 12.45 38.91
CA LEU A 83 3.13 11.42 38.00
C LEU A 83 2.95 10.04 38.63
N ILE A 84 2.23 9.15 37.95
CA ILE A 84 1.95 7.79 38.45
C ILE A 84 2.70 6.67 37.73
N GLY A 85 3.48 7.02 36.72
CA GLY A 85 4.29 6.07 35.95
C GLY A 85 4.56 6.60 34.54
N ALA A 86 5.08 5.70 33.71
CA ALA A 86 5.34 5.93 32.31
C ALA A 86 4.85 4.73 31.49
N GLN A 87 4.37 5.00 30.28
CA GLN A 87 4.02 4.01 29.27
C GLN A 87 4.75 4.31 27.97
N HIS A 88 5.60 3.37 27.57
CA HIS A 88 6.29 3.40 26.29
C HIS A 88 5.55 2.56 25.24
N THR A 89 5.88 2.82 23.97
CA THR A 89 5.27 2.12 22.82
C THR A 89 5.40 0.61 22.96
N GLY A 90 4.30 -0.11 22.76
CA GLY A 90 4.25 -1.57 22.87
C GLY A 90 3.85 -2.09 24.26
N GLY A 91 3.77 -1.22 25.27
CA GLY A 91 3.20 -1.53 26.59
C GLY A 91 1.78 -0.99 26.77
N VAL A 92 1.05 -1.56 27.74
CA VAL A 92 -0.24 -1.07 28.22
C VAL A 92 -0.11 -0.79 29.71
N TYR A 93 -0.48 0.41 30.15
CA TYR A 93 -0.59 0.72 31.56
C TYR A 93 -1.90 0.12 32.11
N GLU A 94 -1.78 -0.79 33.08
CA GLU A 94 -2.93 -1.50 33.66
C GLU A 94 -3.71 -0.67 34.71
N GLY A 95 -3.22 0.52 35.07
CA GLY A 95 -3.88 1.41 36.01
C GLY A 95 -4.78 2.44 35.34
N THR A 96 -5.42 3.27 36.17
CA THR A 96 -6.27 4.38 35.74
C THR A 96 -5.63 5.72 36.09
N VAL A 97 -5.69 6.68 35.18
CA VAL A 97 -5.37 8.08 35.46
C VAL A 97 -6.55 8.71 36.21
N ASP A 98 -6.46 8.76 37.54
CA ASP A 98 -7.46 9.47 38.36
C ASP A 98 -7.29 11.00 38.32
N GLU A 99 -8.23 11.71 38.94
CA GLU A 99 -8.18 13.15 39.08
C GLU A 99 -6.89 13.63 39.78
N GLY A 100 -6.27 14.68 39.23
CA GLY A 100 -5.02 15.26 39.71
C GLY A 100 -3.78 14.42 39.41
N LYS A 101 -3.88 13.39 38.57
CA LYS A 101 -2.76 12.51 38.18
C LYS A 101 -2.46 12.63 36.69
N CYS A 102 -1.25 12.21 36.32
CA CYS A 102 -0.84 12.07 34.93
C CYS A 102 0.08 10.86 34.75
N LEU A 103 0.09 10.32 33.54
CA LEU A 103 0.98 9.24 33.12
C LEU A 103 1.87 9.75 31.98
N GLU A 104 3.19 9.59 32.09
CA GLU A 104 4.08 9.87 30.96
C GLU A 104 3.78 8.90 29.82
N ILE A 105 3.60 9.40 28.60
CA ILE A 105 3.18 8.62 27.44
C ILE A 105 3.96 9.01 26.20
N ALA A 106 4.42 8.01 25.45
CA ALA A 106 5.06 8.21 24.16
C ALA A 106 4.05 8.16 23.00
N THR A 107 4.38 8.82 21.90
CA THR A 107 3.64 8.80 20.64
C THR A 107 3.35 7.37 20.20
N GLY A 108 2.11 7.13 19.77
CA GLY A 108 1.66 5.82 19.33
C GLY A 108 1.24 4.87 20.45
N SER A 109 1.49 5.21 21.72
CA SER A 109 1.10 4.38 22.85
C SER A 109 -0.42 4.43 23.07
N PRO A 110 -1.05 3.31 23.47
CA PRO A 110 -2.47 3.28 23.85
C PRO A 110 -2.80 4.30 24.94
N MET A 111 -3.94 4.97 24.84
CA MET A 111 -4.40 5.86 25.91
C MET A 111 -4.75 5.04 27.17
N PRO A 112 -4.25 5.42 28.35
CA PRO A 112 -4.57 4.72 29.59
C PRO A 112 -6.00 5.04 30.03
N ASP A 113 -6.61 4.11 30.77
CA ASP A 113 -7.96 4.31 31.30
C ASP A 113 -8.05 5.60 32.12
N GLY A 114 -9.14 6.34 31.90
CA GLY A 114 -9.43 7.58 32.61
C GLY A 114 -8.76 8.84 32.05
N ALA A 115 -7.76 8.74 31.18
CA ALA A 115 -7.22 9.90 30.46
C ALA A 115 -8.04 10.19 29.20
N ASP A 116 -8.23 11.47 28.87
CA ASP A 116 -8.98 11.95 27.71
C ASP A 116 -8.24 13.04 26.93
N ALA A 117 -6.97 13.32 27.25
CA ALA A 117 -6.09 14.21 26.50
C ALA A 117 -4.61 13.90 26.77
N VAL A 118 -3.73 14.38 25.89
CA VAL A 118 -2.28 14.40 26.12
C VAL A 118 -1.77 15.85 26.11
N VAL A 119 -1.07 16.24 27.17
CA VAL A 119 -0.30 17.48 27.20
C VAL A 119 1.08 17.19 26.64
N MET A 120 1.45 17.83 25.53
CA MET A 120 2.76 17.63 24.90
C MET A 120 3.90 18.00 25.86
N VAL A 121 5.05 17.31 25.73
CA VAL A 121 6.23 17.52 26.59
C VAL A 121 6.66 18.99 26.67
N GLU A 122 6.54 19.74 25.58
CA GLU A 122 6.89 21.16 25.45
C GLU A 122 6.07 22.06 26.39
N TYR A 123 4.88 21.61 26.79
CA TYR A 123 3.99 22.33 27.70
C TYR A 123 4.00 21.77 29.12
N THR A 124 5.06 21.06 29.49
CA THR A 124 5.21 20.46 30.81
C THR A 124 6.59 20.67 31.41
N LYS A 125 6.67 20.65 32.74
CA LYS A 125 7.94 20.65 33.50
C LYS A 125 7.86 19.56 34.58
N PRO A 126 8.55 18.42 34.41
CA PRO A 126 8.62 17.39 35.44
C PRO A 126 9.42 17.88 36.66
N ASP A 127 8.96 17.51 37.86
CA ASP A 127 9.54 17.83 39.16
C ASP A 127 9.33 16.65 40.12
N GLY A 128 10.20 15.64 39.98
CA GLY A 128 10.13 14.40 40.77
C GLY A 128 8.81 13.65 40.55
N ALA A 129 7.98 13.57 41.58
CA ALA A 129 6.69 12.89 41.53
C ALA A 129 5.53 13.78 41.03
N LEU A 130 5.82 15.02 40.63
CA LEU A 130 4.86 15.98 40.11
C LEU A 130 5.26 16.43 38.71
N VAL A 131 4.28 16.82 37.91
CA VAL A 131 4.46 17.44 36.59
C VAL A 131 3.69 18.74 36.58
N SER A 132 4.39 19.84 36.30
CA SER A 132 3.77 21.15 36.13
C SER A 132 3.27 21.28 34.69
N VAL A 133 1.97 21.35 34.51
CA VAL A 133 1.28 21.60 33.23
C VAL A 133 1.23 23.11 33.01
N LEU A 134 1.80 23.55 31.90
CA LEU A 134 1.97 24.97 31.55
C LEU A 134 0.89 25.47 30.58
N ARG A 135 0.09 24.57 30.02
CA ARG A 135 -0.97 24.88 29.05
C ARG A 135 -2.16 23.97 29.29
N GLN A 136 -3.35 24.56 29.39
CA GLN A 136 -4.60 23.80 29.38
C GLN A 136 -4.76 23.07 28.05
N VAL A 137 -5.27 21.84 28.09
CA VAL A 137 -5.67 21.06 26.91
C VAL A 137 -7.17 20.77 26.92
N SER A 138 -7.74 20.55 25.74
CA SER A 138 -9.13 20.11 25.57
C SER A 138 -9.22 18.59 25.49
N PRO A 139 -10.40 17.98 25.75
CA PRO A 139 -10.62 16.57 25.46
C PRO A 139 -10.26 16.22 24.01
N MET A 140 -9.67 15.05 23.80
CA MET A 140 -9.13 14.52 22.53
C MET A 140 -7.90 15.26 21.98
N GLU A 141 -7.39 16.29 22.66
CA GLU A 141 -6.20 16.99 22.20
C GLU A 141 -4.96 16.08 22.28
N SER A 142 -4.18 16.08 21.19
CA SER A 142 -3.00 15.22 21.02
C SER A 142 -3.28 13.72 21.15
N MET A 143 -4.49 13.29 20.76
CA MET A 143 -4.90 11.90 20.62
C MET A 143 -5.31 11.61 19.17
N ALA A 144 -5.25 10.32 18.80
CA ALA A 144 -5.87 9.79 17.60
C ALA A 144 -6.76 8.61 18.01
N GLU A 145 -8.01 8.63 17.55
CA GLU A 145 -8.99 7.58 17.84
C GLU A 145 -8.64 6.25 17.18
N ALA A 146 -9.15 5.16 17.73
CA ALA A 146 -9.14 3.86 17.08
C ALA A 146 -9.77 3.96 15.68
N GLY A 147 -9.04 3.52 14.67
CA GLY A 147 -9.50 3.55 13.28
C GLY A 147 -9.20 4.87 12.55
N ALA A 148 -8.38 5.76 13.13
CA ALA A 148 -7.94 6.98 12.49
C ALA A 148 -7.30 6.77 11.09
N ASP A 149 -6.68 5.60 10.85
CA ASP A 149 -6.14 5.23 9.54
C ASP A 149 -7.16 4.42 8.73
N MET A 150 -7.76 3.38 9.33
CA MET A 150 -8.76 2.53 8.70
C MET A 150 -9.84 2.10 9.70
N VAL A 151 -11.10 2.32 9.35
CA VAL A 151 -12.23 1.96 10.21
C VAL A 151 -12.72 0.55 9.88
N LYS A 152 -12.95 -0.27 10.90
CA LYS A 152 -13.50 -1.62 10.78
C LYS A 152 -14.77 -1.64 9.93
N GLY A 153 -14.87 -2.60 9.03
CA GLY A 153 -16.01 -2.81 8.14
C GLY A 153 -16.02 -1.91 6.91
N THR A 154 -15.08 -0.98 6.78
CA THR A 154 -14.95 -0.17 5.56
C THR A 154 -14.18 -0.92 4.48
N LYS A 155 -14.57 -0.67 3.22
CA LYS A 155 -13.80 -1.13 2.06
C LYS A 155 -12.55 -0.24 1.93
N VAL A 156 -11.39 -0.83 2.19
CA VAL A 156 -10.09 -0.15 2.12
C VAL A 156 -9.54 -0.18 0.70
N LEU A 157 -9.70 -1.30 0.00
CA LEU A 157 -9.24 -1.48 -1.39
C LEU A 157 -10.34 -2.15 -2.21
N GLU A 158 -10.42 -1.77 -3.48
CA GLU A 158 -11.41 -2.31 -4.42
C GLU A 158 -10.79 -3.40 -5.31
N ALA A 159 -11.58 -4.42 -5.65
CA ALA A 159 -11.22 -5.40 -6.67
C ALA A 159 -10.89 -4.68 -7.99
N GLY A 160 -9.83 -5.12 -8.67
CA GLY A 160 -9.29 -4.44 -9.84
C GLY A 160 -8.22 -3.40 -9.53
N THR A 161 -7.94 -3.11 -8.26
CA THR A 161 -6.83 -2.22 -7.87
C THR A 161 -5.49 -2.90 -8.15
N ALA A 162 -4.59 -2.19 -8.83
CA ALA A 162 -3.21 -2.62 -9.01
C ALA A 162 -2.44 -2.49 -7.69
N VAL A 163 -1.68 -3.53 -7.32
CA VAL A 163 -0.92 -3.54 -6.08
C VAL A 163 0.36 -2.72 -6.25
N THR A 164 0.32 -1.49 -5.75
CA THR A 164 1.47 -0.59 -5.59
C THR A 164 2.08 -0.76 -4.19
N PRO A 165 3.24 -0.14 -3.89
CA PRO A 165 3.81 -0.18 -2.54
C PRO A 165 2.84 0.32 -1.44
N GLY A 166 2.02 1.33 -1.74
CA GLY A 166 1.01 1.83 -0.79
C GLY A 166 -0.12 0.83 -0.55
N VAL A 167 -0.58 0.15 -1.60
CA VAL A 167 -1.59 -0.92 -1.50
C VAL A 167 -1.04 -2.10 -0.71
N LEU A 168 0.22 -2.48 -0.95
CA LEU A 168 0.90 -3.50 -0.17
C LEU A 168 0.99 -3.11 1.32
N GLY A 169 1.33 -1.86 1.61
CA GLY A 169 1.35 -1.33 2.98
C GLY A 169 -0.01 -1.41 3.67
N ALA A 170 -1.09 -1.11 2.94
CA ALA A 170 -2.45 -1.24 3.47
C ALA A 170 -2.83 -2.71 3.77
N LEU A 171 -2.50 -3.63 2.86
CA LEU A 171 -2.68 -5.07 3.09
C LEU A 171 -1.92 -5.54 4.35
N ALA A 172 -0.66 -5.11 4.49
CA ALA A 172 0.18 -5.43 5.64
C ALA A 172 -0.37 -4.84 6.95
N ALA A 173 -0.83 -3.59 6.95
CA ALA A 173 -1.44 -2.93 8.10
C ALA A 173 -2.73 -3.63 8.58
N LEU A 174 -3.45 -4.26 7.64
CA LEU A 174 -4.62 -5.10 7.91
C LEU A 174 -4.27 -6.55 8.29
N GLY A 175 -2.98 -6.90 8.36
CA GLY A 175 -2.52 -8.23 8.78
C GLY A 175 -2.66 -9.33 7.73
N TYR A 176 -2.80 -8.98 6.44
CA TYR A 176 -2.86 -9.99 5.36
C TYR A 176 -1.49 -10.63 5.15
N ILE A 177 -1.46 -11.97 5.06
CA ILE A 177 -0.27 -12.74 4.65
C ILE A 177 -0.32 -13.16 3.18
N GLU A 178 -1.53 -13.33 2.65
CA GLU A 178 -1.83 -13.69 1.27
C GLU A 178 -3.02 -12.89 0.78
N VAL A 179 -3.10 -12.67 -0.53
CA VAL A 179 -4.20 -11.92 -1.16
C VAL A 179 -4.62 -12.57 -2.48
N ASP A 180 -5.93 -12.56 -2.75
CA ASP A 180 -6.48 -13.04 -4.02
C ASP A 180 -6.23 -11.99 -5.12
N VAL A 181 -5.55 -12.41 -6.18
CA VAL A 181 -5.20 -11.58 -7.34
C VAL A 181 -5.61 -12.26 -8.63
N TYR A 182 -5.79 -11.49 -9.71
CA TYR A 182 -5.97 -12.07 -11.04
C TYR A 182 -4.68 -12.72 -11.53
N VAL A 183 -4.82 -13.88 -12.19
CA VAL A 183 -3.71 -14.58 -12.84
C VAL A 183 -3.11 -13.69 -13.93
N LYS A 184 -1.77 -13.65 -14.03
CA LYS A 184 -1.09 -12.87 -15.08
C LYS A 184 -1.53 -13.38 -16.48
N PRO A 185 -1.97 -12.50 -17.39
CA PRO A 185 -2.21 -12.90 -18.77
C PRO A 185 -0.90 -13.37 -19.41
N ARG A 186 -0.93 -14.54 -20.03
CA ARG A 186 0.23 -15.14 -20.69
C ARG A 186 0.20 -14.78 -22.18
N VAL A 187 1.27 -14.17 -22.67
CA VAL A 187 1.37 -13.68 -24.05
C VAL A 187 2.52 -14.39 -24.75
N ALA A 188 2.19 -15.20 -25.75
CA ALA A 188 3.18 -15.85 -26.59
C ALA A 188 3.76 -14.86 -27.61
N ILE A 189 5.08 -14.85 -27.76
CA ILE A 189 5.78 -13.98 -28.70
C ILE A 189 6.54 -14.86 -29.69
N TYR A 190 6.23 -14.65 -30.96
CA TYR A 190 6.94 -15.24 -32.09
C TYR A 190 7.52 -14.12 -32.94
N SER A 191 8.77 -14.30 -33.35
CA SER A 191 9.40 -13.47 -34.37
C SER A 191 9.27 -14.18 -35.72
N SER A 192 9.16 -13.44 -36.81
CA SER A 192 9.10 -13.99 -38.16
C SER A 192 9.92 -13.13 -39.09
N GLY A 193 10.67 -13.76 -39.99
CA GLY A 193 11.51 -13.10 -40.97
C GLY A 193 12.79 -13.89 -41.24
N PRO A 194 13.10 -14.22 -42.50
CA PRO A 194 14.31 -14.97 -42.84
C PRO A 194 15.61 -14.22 -42.50
N GLU A 195 15.55 -12.91 -42.31
CA GLU A 195 16.64 -12.04 -41.85
C GLU A 195 16.89 -12.14 -40.34
N ILE A 196 15.94 -12.66 -39.56
CA ILE A 196 16.02 -12.61 -38.10
C ILE A 196 16.85 -13.78 -37.56
N ALA A 197 17.85 -13.46 -36.75
CA ALA A 197 18.72 -14.42 -36.07
C ALA A 197 18.61 -14.30 -34.54
N PRO A 198 18.79 -15.41 -33.80
CA PRO A 198 18.79 -15.39 -32.34
C PRO A 198 20.11 -14.81 -31.79
N GLN A 199 20.02 -14.28 -30.58
CA GLN A 199 21.15 -13.70 -29.84
C GLN A 199 22.22 -14.76 -29.59
N GLY A 200 23.48 -14.31 -29.57
CA GLY A 200 24.63 -15.18 -29.32
C GLY A 200 25.05 -16.05 -30.51
N THR A 201 24.38 -15.95 -31.66
CA THR A 201 24.82 -16.58 -32.91
C THR A 201 25.60 -15.61 -33.78
N SER A 202 26.48 -16.11 -34.65
CA SER A 202 27.15 -15.26 -35.64
C SER A 202 26.17 -14.88 -36.77
N LEU A 203 26.02 -13.58 -37.02
CA LEU A 203 25.19 -13.09 -38.13
C LEU A 203 25.80 -13.47 -39.47
N LYS A 204 24.97 -14.03 -40.37
CA LYS A 204 25.31 -14.16 -41.79
C LYS A 204 25.02 -12.85 -42.52
N PRO A 205 25.61 -12.63 -43.72
CA PRO A 205 25.25 -11.48 -44.54
C PRO A 205 23.73 -11.38 -44.76
N GLY A 206 23.16 -10.20 -44.47
CA GLY A 206 21.72 -9.94 -44.58
C GLY A 206 20.91 -10.31 -43.33
N GLN A 207 21.53 -10.82 -42.26
CA GLN A 207 20.84 -11.11 -41.00
C GLN A 207 20.97 -9.98 -39.97
N ILE A 208 19.96 -9.86 -39.12
CA ILE A 208 19.91 -8.98 -37.95
C ILE A 208 19.41 -9.76 -36.74
N TYR A 209 19.74 -9.31 -35.53
CA TYR A 209 19.25 -9.95 -34.32
C TYR A 209 17.79 -9.59 -34.02
N ASP A 210 17.08 -10.53 -33.37
CA ASP A 210 15.72 -10.30 -32.90
C ASP A 210 15.66 -9.29 -31.74
N ILE A 211 15.34 -8.03 -32.03
CA ILE A 211 15.16 -6.99 -30.99
C ILE A 211 13.72 -6.91 -30.47
N ASN A 212 12.75 -7.31 -31.29
CA ASN A 212 11.34 -7.06 -31.02
C ASN A 212 10.80 -8.01 -29.95
N SER A 213 11.22 -9.27 -29.93
CA SER A 213 10.75 -10.20 -28.89
C SER A 213 11.19 -9.78 -27.49
N PHE A 214 12.36 -9.15 -27.36
CA PHE A 214 12.88 -8.63 -26.09
C PHE A 214 12.15 -7.35 -25.66
N THR A 215 11.87 -6.47 -26.63
CA THR A 215 11.14 -5.23 -26.37
C THR A 215 9.70 -5.54 -25.95
N LEU A 216 9.00 -6.40 -26.70
CA LEU A 216 7.64 -6.83 -26.39
C LEU A 216 7.56 -7.57 -25.05
N ALA A 217 8.50 -8.49 -24.77
CA ALA A 217 8.55 -9.20 -23.49
C ALA A 217 8.66 -8.23 -22.29
N SER A 218 9.47 -7.18 -22.42
CA SER A 218 9.62 -6.13 -21.41
C SER A 218 8.33 -5.33 -21.22
N VAL A 219 7.70 -4.89 -22.32
CA VAL A 219 6.43 -4.15 -22.27
C VAL A 219 5.32 -5.00 -21.62
N ILE A 220 5.22 -6.28 -21.96
CA ILE A 220 4.26 -7.22 -21.35
C ILE A 220 4.50 -7.33 -19.84
N GLY A 221 5.76 -7.54 -19.43
CA GLY A 221 6.12 -7.66 -18.02
C GLY A 221 5.82 -6.40 -17.21
N MET A 222 6.13 -5.22 -17.76
CA MET A 222 5.82 -3.92 -17.13
C MET A 222 4.32 -3.65 -17.00
N ASN A 223 3.49 -4.31 -17.82
CA ASN A 223 2.03 -4.17 -17.80
C ASN A 223 1.32 -5.38 -17.15
N GLY A 224 2.03 -6.14 -16.29
CA GLY A 224 1.44 -7.19 -15.45
C GLY A 224 1.20 -8.54 -16.15
N GLY A 225 1.68 -8.71 -17.38
CA GLY A 225 1.62 -9.97 -18.11
C GLY A 225 2.85 -10.86 -17.91
N GLU A 226 2.73 -12.11 -18.31
CA GLU A 226 3.84 -13.06 -18.43
C GLU A 226 4.12 -13.30 -19.92
N SER A 227 5.33 -12.98 -20.36
CA SER A 227 5.74 -13.22 -21.75
C SER A 227 6.32 -14.62 -21.92
N VAL A 228 5.94 -15.28 -23.03
CA VAL A 228 6.44 -16.60 -23.39
C VAL A 228 7.05 -16.52 -24.79
N LYS A 229 8.37 -16.38 -24.87
CA LYS A 229 9.07 -16.37 -26.17
C LYS A 229 9.07 -17.78 -26.77
N ARG A 230 8.64 -17.88 -28.02
CA ARG A 230 8.50 -19.16 -28.74
C ARG A 230 9.49 -19.32 -29.90
N GLY A 231 10.35 -18.32 -30.12
CA GLY A 231 11.43 -18.37 -31.09
C GLY A 231 11.08 -17.64 -32.40
N ILE A 232 11.91 -17.91 -33.41
CA ILE A 232 11.79 -17.33 -34.74
C ILE A 232 11.13 -18.38 -35.64
N MET A 233 9.98 -18.05 -36.20
CA MET A 233 9.27 -18.86 -37.17
C MET A 233 9.79 -18.58 -38.56
N GLU A 234 9.76 -19.60 -39.40
CA GLU A 234 10.02 -19.43 -40.83
C GLU A 234 8.84 -18.73 -41.50
N ASP A 235 9.13 -17.95 -42.54
CA ASP A 235 8.11 -17.23 -43.32
C ASP A 235 7.40 -18.18 -44.30
N ASN A 236 6.75 -19.22 -43.76
CA ASN A 236 5.94 -20.17 -44.51
C ASN A 236 4.69 -20.60 -43.71
N LEU A 237 3.67 -21.04 -44.43
CA LEU A 237 2.37 -21.40 -43.84
C LEU A 237 2.44 -22.58 -42.87
N ASP A 238 3.37 -23.51 -43.07
CA ASP A 238 3.49 -24.70 -42.23
C ASP A 238 4.15 -24.37 -40.90
N SER A 239 5.05 -23.37 -40.86
CA SER A 239 5.67 -22.85 -39.63
C SER A 239 4.75 -21.92 -38.82
N ILE A 240 3.69 -21.36 -39.44
CA ILE A 240 2.76 -20.39 -38.79
C ILE A 240 1.51 -21.07 -38.22
N LYS A 241 1.14 -22.25 -38.73
CA LYS A 241 -0.03 -23.03 -38.30
C LYS A 241 0.22 -23.77 -36.99
#